data_AF-A0A955Y7Z8-F1
#
_entry.id   AF-A0A955Y7Z8-F1
#
_cell.length_a   1.000
_cell.length_b   1.000
_cell.length_c   1.000
_cell.angle_alpha   90.00
_cell.angle_beta   90.00
_cell.angle_gamma   90.00
#
_symmetry.space_group_name_H-M   'P 1'
#
loop_
_entity.id
_entity.type
_entity.pdbx_description
1 polymer ?
#
loop_
_entity_poly.entity_id
_entity_poly.type
_entity_poly.pdbx_seq_one_letter_code
_entity_poly.pdbx_strand_id
1 'polypeptide(L)' 'MIRSLPALAVLACTAPPVDVVPAPVPEPVGPTDPVDGDLAPDFALQQQDGSTFVLSDHRGDVILVDIAGFT' A
#
# COMPACT_ATOMS: atom_id res chain seq x y z
N MET A 1 27.27 47.62 41.54
CA MET A 1 26.96 47.38 40.11
C MET A 1 26.10 46.13 40.01
N ILE A 2 24.80 46.28 39.73
CA ILE A 2 23.83 45.18 39.62
C ILE A 2 23.79 44.75 38.16
N ARG A 3 24.13 43.49 37.86
CA ARG A 3 24.05 42.92 36.51
C ARG A 3 22.85 41.98 36.44
N SER A 4 21.78 42.49 35.82
CA SER A 4 20.55 41.79 35.49
C SER A 4 20.77 40.85 34.30
N LEU A 5 20.28 39.61 34.39
CA LEU A 5 20.20 38.63 33.30
C LEU A 5 18.70 38.37 33.02
N PRO A 6 18.18 38.54 31.80
CA PRO A 6 16.83 38.11 31.48
C PRO A 6 16.80 36.60 31.25
N ALA A 7 15.98 35.89 32.03
CA ALA A 7 15.69 34.47 31.83
C ALA A 7 14.88 34.28 30.54
N LEU A 8 15.41 33.49 29.61
CA LEU A 8 14.78 33.12 28.35
C LEU A 8 13.67 32.08 28.64
N ALA A 9 12.41 32.47 28.50
CA ALA A 9 11.28 31.57 28.62
C ALA A 9 11.17 30.68 27.37
N VAL A 10 11.51 29.40 27.50
CA VAL A 10 11.27 28.38 26.46
C VAL A 10 9.81 27.97 26.53
N LEU A 11 9.02 28.41 25.55
CA LEU A 11 7.62 28.03 25.38
C LEU A 11 7.57 26.59 24.82
N ALA A 12 7.29 25.62 25.69
CA ALA A 12 7.05 24.23 25.28
C ALA A 12 5.70 24.15 24.54
N CYS A 13 5.75 24.11 23.20
CA CYS A 13 4.58 23.87 22.37
C CYS A 13 4.20 22.39 22.48
N THR A 14 3.26 22.07 23.37
CA THR A 14 2.69 20.73 23.49
C THR A 14 1.63 20.58 22.40
N ALA A 15 1.96 19.85 21.34
CA ALA A 15 0.98 19.45 20.33
C ALA A 15 -0.04 18.47 20.95
N PRO A 16 -1.34 18.62 20.67
CA PRO A 16 -2.34 17.67 21.16
C PRO A 16 -2.08 16.29 20.55
N PRO A 17 -2.34 15.21 21.30
CA PRO A 17 -2.28 13.86 20.74
C PRO A 17 -3.34 13.75 19.65
N VAL A 18 -2.90 13.60 18.39
CA VAL A 18 -3.76 13.17 17.29
C VAL A 18 -4.10 11.71 17.55
N ASP A 19 -5.36 11.45 17.85
CA ASP A 19 -5.93 10.11 17.91
C ASP A 19 -5.83 9.50 16.50
N VAL A 20 -4.82 8.66 16.28
CA VAL A 20 -4.62 7.96 15.01
C VAL A 20 -5.69 6.87 14.97
N VAL A 21 -6.85 7.18 14.40
CA VAL A 21 -7.84 6.17 14.02
C VAL A 21 -7.16 5.26 13.00
N PRO A 22 -6.93 3.97 13.31
CA PRO A 22 -6.32 3.05 12.35
C PRO A 22 -7.20 3.01 11.10
N ALA A 23 -6.60 3.27 9.93
CA ALA A 23 -7.29 3.09 8.67
C ALA A 23 -7.78 1.63 8.57
N PRO A 24 -9.00 1.38 8.04
CA PRO A 24 -9.47 0.02 7.85
C PRO A 24 -8.48 -0.72 6.94
N VAL A 25 -7.97 -1.85 7.45
CA VAL A 25 -7.16 -2.77 6.65
C VAL A 25 -8.08 -3.34 5.57
N PRO A 26 -7.72 -3.26 4.28
CA PRO A 26 -8.52 -3.89 3.22
C PRO A 26 -8.62 -5.38 3.52
N GLU A 27 -9.84 -5.90 3.71
CA GLU A 27 -10.05 -7.33 3.82
C GLU A 27 -9.73 -7.96 2.46
N PRO A 28 -9.07 -9.14 2.41
CA PRO A 28 -8.89 -9.86 1.16
C PRO A 28 -10.25 -10.14 0.55
N VAL A 29 -10.54 -9.48 -0.57
CA VAL A 29 -11.72 -9.79 -1.38
C VAL A 29 -11.53 -11.24 -1.82
N GLY A 30 -12.47 -12.11 -1.44
CA GLY A 30 -12.41 -13.52 -1.84
C GLY A 30 -12.31 -13.67 -3.36
N PRO A 31 -11.81 -14.81 -3.86
CA PRO A 31 -11.69 -15.04 -5.29
C PRO A 31 -13.06 -14.81 -5.94
N THR A 32 -13.14 -13.75 -6.74
CA THR A 32 -14.31 -13.45 -7.56
C THR A 32 -13.97 -13.94 -8.95
N ASP A 33 -14.87 -14.69 -9.57
CA ASP A 33 -14.67 -15.14 -10.94
C ASP A 33 -14.47 -13.91 -11.85
N PRO A 34 -13.55 -13.97 -12.83
CA PRO A 34 -13.35 -12.87 -13.76
C PRO A 34 -14.65 -12.56 -14.51
N VAL A 35 -15.05 -11.30 -14.53
CA VAL A 35 -16.20 -10.82 -15.30
C VAL A 35 -15.69 -10.09 -16.54
N ASP A 36 -16.24 -10.42 -17.70
CA ASP A 36 -15.86 -9.78 -18.96
C ASP A 36 -16.09 -8.26 -18.92
N GLY A 37 -15.05 -7.50 -19.30
CA GLY A 37 -15.08 -6.04 -19.32
C GLY A 37 -14.64 -5.38 -18.01
N ASP A 38 -14.54 -6.13 -16.90
CA ASP A 38 -13.93 -5.62 -15.68
C ASP A 38 -12.42 -5.50 -15.80
N LEU A 39 -11.84 -4.62 -14.97
CA LEU A 39 -10.39 -4.51 -14.87
C LEU A 39 -9.83 -5.82 -14.31
N ALA A 40 -8.88 -6.42 -15.03
CA ALA A 40 -8.17 -7.59 -14.55
C ALA A 40 -7.48 -7.28 -13.20
N PRO A 41 -7.63 -8.15 -12.17
CA PRO A 41 -6.97 -7.96 -10.89
C PRO A 41 -5.46 -8.09 -11.05
N ASP A 42 -4.71 -7.28 -10.30
CA ASP A 42 -3.25 -7.39 -10.32
C ASP A 42 -2.81 -8.67 -9.61
N PHE A 43 -1.78 -9.32 -10.15
CA PHE A 43 -1.22 -10.53 -9.58
C PHE A 43 0.28 -10.61 -9.82
N ALA A 44 0.96 -11.33 -8.94
CA ALA A 44 2.37 -11.66 -9.06
C ALA A 44 2.57 -13.18 -9.02
N LEU A 45 3.26 -13.72 -10.01
CA LEU A 45 3.57 -15.15 -10.12
C LEU A 45 5.08 -15.35 -10.15
N GLN A 46 5.58 -16.33 -9.40
CA GLN A 46 6.92 -16.82 -9.62
C GLN A 46 6.96 -17.71 -10.85
N GLN A 47 7.92 -17.42 -11.73
CA GLN A 47 8.17 -18.17 -12.95
C GLN A 47 9.16 -19.30 -12.68
N GLN A 48 9.29 -20.24 -13.62
CA GLN A 48 10.12 -21.43 -13.46
C GLN A 48 11.62 -21.10 -13.35
N ASP A 49 12.06 -20.03 -14.00
CA ASP A 49 13.43 -19.52 -13.93
C ASP A 49 13.71 -18.68 -12.67
N GLY A 50 12.70 -18.50 -11.81
CA GLY A 50 12.79 -17.74 -10.57
C GLY A 50 12.58 -16.24 -10.72
N SER A 51 12.26 -15.73 -11.91
CA SER A 51 11.79 -14.35 -12.02
C SER A 51 10.33 -14.20 -11.57
N THR A 52 9.94 -12.96 -11.32
CA THR A 52 8.55 -12.62 -10.95
C THR A 52 7.87 -11.99 -12.15
N PHE A 53 6.72 -12.55 -12.54
CA PHE A 53 5.78 -11.90 -13.44
C PHE A 53 4.79 -11.07 -12.62
N VAL A 54 4.64 -9.78 -12.94
CA VAL A 54 3.63 -8.90 -12.33
C VAL A 54 2.75 -8.34 -13.43
N LEU A 55 1.43 -8.52 -13.35
CA LEU A 55 0.52 -8.09 -14.41
C LEU A 55 0.61 -6.57 -14.66
N SER A 56 0.72 -5.77 -13.60
CA SER A 56 0.81 -4.31 -13.70
C SER A 56 2.09 -3.78 -14.35
N ASP A 57 3.12 -4.59 -14.54
CA ASP A 57 4.32 -4.22 -15.31
C ASP A 57 4.07 -4.27 -16.83
N HIS A 58 3.01 -4.98 -17.26
CA HIS A 58 2.62 -5.20 -18.66
C HIS A 58 1.43 -4.33 -19.10
N ARG A 59 1.28 -3.13 -18.54
CA ARG A 59 0.19 -2.22 -18.90
C ARG A 59 0.25 -1.81 -20.37
N GLY A 60 -0.88 -1.96 -21.07
CA GLY A 60 -1.01 -1.63 -22.48
C GLY A 60 -0.77 -2.82 -23.42
N ASP A 61 -0.27 -3.94 -22.89
CA ASP A 61 -0.11 -5.19 -23.64
C ASP A 61 -1.40 -6.02 -23.60
N VAL A 62 -1.61 -6.84 -24.63
CA VAL A 62 -2.63 -7.89 -24.61
C VAL A 62 -1.99 -9.16 -24.05
N ILE A 63 -2.46 -9.60 -22.89
CA ILE A 63 -1.93 -10.77 -22.16
C ILE A 63 -2.96 -11.90 -22.20
N LEU A 64 -2.53 -13.10 -22.59
CA LEU A 64 -3.32 -14.33 -22.48
C LEU A 64 -2.89 -15.09 -21.24
N VAL A 65 -3.84 -15.40 -20.35
CA VAL A 65 -3.60 -16.22 -19.15
C VAL A 65 -4.32 -17.55 -19.32
N ASP A 66 -3.54 -18.63 -19.37
CA ASP A 66 -4.06 -20.00 -19.37
C ASP A 66 -3.81 -20.61 -17.98
N ILE A 67 -4.90 -20.93 -17.27
CA ILE A 67 -4.84 -21.47 -15.93
C ILE A 67 -5.28 -22.93 -15.97
N ALA A 68 -4.35 -23.84 -15.72
CA ALA A 68 -4.61 -25.28 -15.64
C ALA A 68 -4.60 -25.75 -14.17
N GLY A 69 -5.40 -26.76 -13.85
CA GLY A 69 -5.33 -27.47 -12.57
C GLY A 69 -6.43 -27.19 -11.55
N PHE A 70 -7.55 -26.58 -11.96
CA PHE A 70 -8.75 -26.58 -11.12
C PHE A 70 -9.37 -27.99 -11.13
N THR A 71 -9.39 -28.64 -9.97
CA THR A 71 -10.04 -29.93 -9.70
C THR A 71 -10.95 -29.81 -8.49
#